data_AF-A0A1V6FG40-F1
#
_entry.id   AF-A0A1V6FG40-F1
#
_cell.length_a   1.000
_cell.length_b   1.000
_cell.length_c   1.000
_cell.angle_alpha   90.00
_cell.angle_beta   90.00
_cell.angle_gamma   90.00
#
_symmetry.space_group_name_H-M   'P 1'
#
loop_
_entity.id
_entity.type
_entity.pdbx_description
1 polymer ?
#
loop_
_entity_poly.entity_id
_entity_poly.type
_entity_poly.pdbx_seq_one_letter_code
_entity_poly.pdbx_strand_id
1 'polypeptide(L)'
;MKEIKIEEQPWLSLHRTIRITVDGIRYRLFRASVTVAVIVVAVAFLMNILSESLIKRSVAANTRERIQNARLIYAWSAKLTSPGSLESVVADLANNPPESAIIKEIQGFGDFSDREMTELRQQAAEISFVFSFFNGLDYAKRRSMIHTATGMGILNRLRTPVGREQFETALARIRSVHFDLPDEQLDALLEATPAVTAQLNKVLAARSRAIAAVNREVKNKDLLACLADADHRFGDVIRQAGFVFDSEKLAPTIAVQAQRLIDTLHLEKSMEERHCRQLIAQQANILPADVNVIMMWDYLDSGRFAGRYLERMASAGLDVTGLDAERLVSLARGRKENAALNMAARLTVDAGRGFLGLGERLAWLLFVSMLVCGIGITNAMMMSVTERFNEIATLKCLGALDGFIMLMFVLESCFMGIVGGAIGAFIGGIIGLGRMMAAFGVNFFNAIPVGDILLGMVVSVILGTLLAAVAAVVPSYKAARLAPMEAMRVE
;
A
#
# COMPACT_ATOMS: atom_id res chain seq x y z
N MET A 1 15.73 28.75 -78.83
CA MET A 1 16.22 28.29 -77.51
C MET A 1 16.38 29.51 -76.62
N LYS A 2 15.86 29.49 -75.38
CA LYS A 2 16.13 30.56 -74.41
C LYS A 2 17.61 30.49 -74.03
N GLU A 3 18.31 31.62 -74.08
CA GLU A 3 19.72 31.71 -73.70
C GLU A 3 19.83 31.49 -72.18
N ILE A 4 20.43 30.38 -71.77
CA ILE A 4 20.64 30.07 -70.35
C ILE A 4 21.92 30.81 -69.94
N LYS A 5 21.77 31.97 -69.27
CA LYS A 5 22.89 32.62 -68.58
C LYS A 5 23.27 31.78 -67.37
N ILE A 6 24.44 31.13 -67.46
CA ILE A 6 25.04 30.42 -66.34
C ILE A 6 25.80 31.47 -65.52
N GLU A 7 25.27 31.84 -64.36
CA GLU A 7 25.97 32.72 -63.41
C GLU A 7 27.14 31.96 -62.75
N GLU A 8 28.23 32.67 -62.43
CA GLU A 8 29.39 32.07 -61.75
C GLU A 8 29.00 31.59 -60.35
N GLN A 9 29.33 30.33 -60.03
CA GLN A 9 29.04 29.76 -58.72
C GLN A 9 29.87 30.46 -57.62
N PRO A 10 29.23 30.94 -56.54
CA PRO A 10 29.94 31.67 -55.48
C PRO A 10 30.83 30.71 -54.68
N TRP A 11 32.14 30.99 -54.64
CA TRP A 11 33.08 30.28 -53.78
C TRP A 11 32.91 30.77 -52.32
N LEU A 12 32.38 29.90 -51.46
CA LEU A 12 32.25 30.19 -50.03
C LEU A 12 33.63 30.12 -49.36
N SER A 13 34.04 31.20 -48.70
CA SER A 13 35.24 31.20 -47.85
C SER A 13 35.11 30.17 -46.71
N LEU A 14 36.21 29.51 -46.33
CA LEU A 14 36.26 28.50 -45.27
C LEU A 14 35.52 28.91 -43.98
N HIS A 15 35.68 30.16 -43.56
CA HIS A 15 35.01 30.68 -42.36
C HIS A 15 33.47 30.74 -42.49
N ARG A 16 32.92 31.10 -43.67
CA ARG A 16 31.46 31.04 -43.91
C ARG A 16 30.97 29.60 -43.90
N THR A 17 31.71 28.68 -44.50
CA THR A 17 31.36 27.24 -44.51
C THR A 17 31.31 26.65 -43.10
N ILE A 18 32.32 26.96 -42.28
CA ILE A 18 32.36 26.51 -40.87
C ILE A 18 31.18 27.10 -40.09
N ARG A 19 30.90 28.41 -40.24
CA ARG A 19 29.78 29.07 -39.53
C ARG A 19 28.43 28.43 -39.88
N ILE A 20 28.13 28.27 -41.17
CA ILE A 20 26.89 27.63 -41.64
C ILE A 20 26.76 26.20 -41.10
N THR A 21 27.87 25.45 -41.10
CA THR A 21 27.90 24.07 -40.57
C THR A 21 27.61 24.04 -39.08
N VAL A 22 28.24 24.92 -38.29
CA VAL A 22 28.03 25.02 -36.84
C VAL A 22 26.59 25.45 -36.52
N ASP A 23 26.06 26.44 -37.23
CA ASP A 23 24.67 26.88 -37.06
C ASP A 23 23.69 25.72 -37.37
N GLY A 24 23.90 25.01 -38.48
CA GLY A 24 23.09 23.84 -38.85
C GLY A 24 23.18 22.67 -37.85
N ILE A 25 24.33 22.46 -37.21
CA ILE A 25 24.48 21.47 -36.13
C ILE A 25 23.75 21.94 -34.86
N ARG A 26 23.91 23.21 -34.49
CA ARG A 26 23.33 23.79 -33.28
C ARG A 26 21.80 23.74 -33.31
N TYR A 27 21.17 24.11 -34.42
CA TYR A 27 19.70 24.05 -34.55
C TYR A 27 19.17 22.60 -34.46
N ARG A 28 19.84 21.66 -35.12
CA ARG A 28 19.45 20.23 -35.09
C ARG A 28 19.61 19.61 -33.70
N LEU A 29 20.75 19.84 -33.03
CA LEU A 29 21.00 19.35 -31.68
C LEU A 29 20.07 19.98 -30.65
N PHE A 30 19.83 21.30 -30.74
CA PHE A 30 18.95 21.99 -29.80
C PHE A 30 17.53 21.42 -29.87
N ARG A 31 16.97 21.21 -31.06
CA ARG A 31 15.62 20.63 -31.16
C ARG A 31 15.55 19.18 -30.70
N ALA A 32 16.51 18.35 -31.10
CA ALA A 32 16.58 16.98 -30.61
C ALA A 32 16.66 16.96 -29.07
N SER A 33 17.41 17.89 -28.47
CA SER A 33 17.47 18.04 -27.02
C SER A 33 16.14 18.45 -26.39
N VAL A 34 15.34 19.31 -27.05
CA VAL A 34 14.01 19.70 -26.58
C VAL A 34 13.06 18.50 -26.58
N THR A 35 13.01 17.72 -27.66
CA THR A 35 12.16 16.52 -27.73
C THR A 35 12.57 15.49 -26.67
N VAL A 36 13.87 15.23 -26.55
CA VAL A 36 14.41 14.33 -25.52
C VAL A 36 14.09 14.85 -24.12
N ALA A 37 14.21 16.16 -23.86
CA ALA A 37 13.87 16.75 -22.56
C ALA A 37 12.39 16.56 -22.20
N VAL A 38 11.46 16.72 -23.16
CA VAL A 38 10.03 16.45 -22.95
C VAL A 38 9.81 14.99 -22.56
N ILE A 39 10.46 14.05 -23.26
CA ILE A 39 10.38 12.61 -22.94
C ILE A 39 10.99 12.33 -21.56
N VAL A 40 12.15 12.93 -21.24
CA VAL A 40 12.82 12.79 -19.93
C VAL A 40 11.89 13.20 -18.80
N VAL A 41 11.23 14.36 -18.91
CA VAL A 41 10.30 14.83 -17.87
C VAL A 41 9.10 13.90 -17.73
N ALA A 42 8.51 13.47 -18.85
CA ALA A 42 7.37 12.54 -18.85
C ALA A 42 7.72 11.21 -18.18
N VAL A 43 8.86 10.63 -18.55
CA VAL A 43 9.30 9.33 -18.03
C VAL A 43 9.82 9.46 -16.60
N ALA A 44 10.45 10.58 -16.23
CA ALA A 44 10.82 10.84 -14.84
C ALA A 44 9.58 10.97 -13.94
N PHE A 45 8.52 11.63 -14.42
CA PHE A 45 7.27 11.73 -13.68
C PHE A 45 6.60 10.36 -13.52
N LEU A 46 6.51 9.58 -14.60
CA LEU A 46 6.03 8.19 -14.58
C LEU A 46 6.83 7.34 -13.58
N MET A 47 8.16 7.37 -13.68
CA MET A 47 9.02 6.56 -12.83
C MET A 47 8.96 6.99 -11.36
N ASN A 48 8.84 8.28 -11.08
CA ASN A 48 8.63 8.78 -9.72
C ASN A 48 7.32 8.23 -9.11
N ILE A 49 6.22 8.26 -9.89
CA ILE A 49 4.93 7.70 -9.47
C ILE A 49 5.01 6.18 -9.27
N LEU A 50 5.63 5.46 -10.21
CA LEU A 50 5.81 4.00 -10.11
C LEU A 50 6.66 3.63 -8.90
N SER A 51 7.78 4.32 -8.69
CA SER A 51 8.66 4.11 -7.54
C SER A 51 7.90 4.29 -6.22
N GLU A 52 7.14 5.38 -6.09
CA GLU A 52 6.32 5.63 -4.91
C GLU A 52 5.29 4.51 -4.67
N SER A 53 4.60 4.03 -5.71
CA SER A 53 3.63 2.93 -5.58
C SER A 53 4.29 1.61 -5.18
N LEU A 54 5.38 1.21 -5.86
CA LEU A 54 6.11 -0.03 -5.59
C LEU A 54 6.67 -0.05 -4.17
N ILE A 55 7.30 1.05 -3.75
CA ILE A 55 7.86 1.19 -2.40
C ILE A 55 6.74 1.15 -1.36
N LYS A 56 5.65 1.91 -1.55
CA LYS A 56 4.50 1.87 -0.63
C LYS A 56 3.92 0.46 -0.52
N ARG A 57 3.83 -0.29 -1.62
CA ARG A 57 3.32 -1.68 -1.60
C ARG A 57 4.25 -2.61 -0.82
N SER A 58 5.56 -2.52 -1.04
CA SER A 58 6.56 -3.30 -0.30
C SER A 58 6.55 -2.97 1.20
N VAL A 59 6.57 -1.67 1.53
CA VAL A 59 6.47 -1.19 2.92
C VAL A 59 5.16 -1.63 3.56
N ALA A 60 4.03 -1.59 2.84
CA ALA A 60 2.73 -2.03 3.34
C ALA A 60 2.74 -3.51 3.72
N ALA A 61 3.36 -4.36 2.89
CA ALA A 61 3.43 -5.80 3.13
C ALA A 61 4.25 -6.09 4.39
N ASN A 62 5.44 -5.53 4.49
CA ASN A 62 6.33 -5.69 5.64
C ASN A 62 5.73 -5.10 6.93
N THR A 63 5.14 -3.91 6.84
CA THR A 63 4.49 -3.24 7.98
C THR A 63 3.29 -4.02 8.50
N ARG A 64 2.49 -4.63 7.62
CA ARG A 64 1.29 -5.38 8.03
C ARG A 64 1.64 -6.57 8.91
N GLU A 65 2.62 -7.36 8.51
CA GLU A 65 3.08 -8.53 9.29
C GLU A 65 3.64 -8.09 10.65
N ARG A 66 4.50 -7.07 10.66
CA ARG A 66 5.11 -6.56 11.89
C ARG A 66 4.07 -5.98 12.86
N ILE A 67 3.05 -5.28 12.35
CA ILE A 67 1.94 -4.77 13.18
C ILE A 67 1.07 -5.90 13.70
N GLN A 68 0.76 -6.91 12.88
CA GLN A 68 0.03 -8.09 13.34
C GLN A 68 0.78 -8.77 14.48
N ASN A 69 2.09 -8.98 14.32
CA ASN A 69 2.95 -9.54 15.35
C ASN A 69 2.96 -8.65 16.61
N ALA A 70 3.12 -7.34 16.47
CA ALA A 70 3.12 -6.40 17.61
C ALA A 70 1.79 -6.33 18.37
N ARG A 71 0.68 -6.76 17.76
CA ARG A 71 -0.66 -6.78 18.36
C ARG A 71 -1.06 -8.14 18.93
N LEU A 72 -0.23 -9.16 18.82
CA LEU A 72 -0.55 -10.51 19.30
C LEU A 72 -0.92 -10.51 20.78
N ILE A 73 -0.16 -9.82 21.63
CA ILE A 73 -0.48 -9.73 23.07
C ILE A 73 -1.86 -9.14 23.34
N TYR A 74 -2.25 -8.08 22.64
CA TYR A 74 -3.58 -7.46 22.80
C TYR A 74 -4.68 -8.36 22.25
N ALA A 75 -4.45 -9.02 21.11
CA ALA A 75 -5.39 -9.96 20.52
C ALA A 75 -5.65 -11.14 21.45
N TRP A 76 -4.59 -11.71 22.04
CA TRP A 76 -4.70 -12.81 22.99
C TRP A 76 -5.28 -12.38 24.33
N SER A 77 -4.91 -11.21 24.84
CA SER A 77 -5.53 -10.65 26.05
C SER A 77 -7.04 -10.47 25.86
N ALA A 78 -7.49 -9.92 24.73
CA ALA A 78 -8.91 -9.80 24.41
C ALA A 78 -9.59 -11.16 24.27
N LYS A 79 -8.96 -12.10 23.57
CA LYS A 79 -9.46 -13.47 23.34
C LYS A 79 -9.62 -14.28 24.64
N LEU A 80 -8.73 -14.08 25.60
CA LEU A 80 -8.78 -14.72 26.92
C LEU A 80 -9.72 -13.99 27.90
N THR A 81 -10.18 -12.79 27.56
CA THR A 81 -11.09 -12.00 28.43
C THR A 81 -12.55 -12.08 27.97
N SER A 82 -12.80 -12.23 26.68
CA SER A 82 -14.15 -12.26 26.11
C SER A 82 -14.34 -13.40 25.11
N PRO A 83 -15.45 -14.16 25.16
CA PRO A 83 -15.71 -15.26 24.23
C PRO A 83 -16.01 -14.79 22.79
N GLY A 84 -16.21 -13.48 22.58
CA GLY A 84 -16.60 -12.88 21.31
C GLY A 84 -18.11 -12.77 21.14
N SER A 85 -18.53 -12.38 19.94
CA SER A 85 -19.95 -12.32 19.54
C SER A 85 -20.25 -13.32 18.41
N LEU A 86 -21.53 -13.59 18.15
CA LEU A 86 -21.94 -14.47 17.04
C LEU A 86 -21.40 -13.95 15.70
N GLU A 87 -21.43 -12.63 15.51
CA GLU A 87 -20.89 -11.98 14.31
C GLU A 87 -19.39 -12.19 14.16
N SER A 88 -18.63 -12.16 15.26
CA SER A 88 -17.19 -12.42 15.22
C SER A 88 -16.89 -13.87 14.82
N VAL A 89 -17.66 -14.84 15.30
CA VAL A 89 -17.47 -16.27 14.93
C VAL A 89 -17.88 -16.50 13.48
N VAL A 90 -18.96 -15.89 13.00
CA VAL A 90 -19.35 -15.93 11.57
C VAL A 90 -18.26 -15.34 10.70
N ALA A 91 -17.72 -14.17 11.08
CA ALA A 91 -16.64 -13.53 10.35
C ALA A 91 -15.37 -14.40 10.36
N ASP A 92 -15.04 -15.05 11.48
CA ASP A 92 -13.91 -15.97 11.58
C ASP A 92 -14.08 -17.16 10.64
N LEU A 93 -15.27 -17.77 10.60
CA LEU A 93 -15.60 -18.92 9.76
C LEU A 93 -15.54 -18.62 8.25
N ALA A 94 -16.04 -17.44 7.87
CA ALA A 94 -16.16 -17.01 6.48
C ALA A 94 -14.82 -16.55 5.89
N ASN A 95 -14.00 -15.82 6.66
CA ASN A 95 -12.85 -15.09 6.13
C ASN A 95 -11.51 -15.81 6.33
N ASN A 96 -11.43 -16.82 7.19
CA ASN A 96 -10.19 -17.53 7.45
C ASN A 96 -10.09 -18.84 6.64
N PRO A 97 -8.87 -19.25 6.22
CA PRO A 97 -8.67 -20.52 5.54
C PRO A 97 -8.95 -21.72 6.48
N PRO A 98 -9.37 -22.88 5.93
CA PRO A 98 -9.74 -24.06 6.70
C PRO A 98 -8.65 -24.55 7.65
N GLU A 99 -7.38 -24.40 7.25
CA GLU A 99 -6.23 -24.87 8.02
C GLU A 99 -5.81 -23.91 9.16
N SER A 100 -6.43 -22.73 9.25
CA SER A 100 -6.07 -21.72 10.23
C SER A 100 -6.31 -22.19 11.67
N ALA A 101 -5.50 -21.70 12.60
CA ALA A 101 -5.63 -22.00 14.03
C ALA A 101 -7.01 -21.61 14.58
N ILE A 102 -7.61 -20.52 14.09
CA ILE A 102 -8.93 -20.05 14.49
C ILE A 102 -10.02 -21.06 14.12
N ILE A 103 -9.94 -21.64 12.91
CA ILE A 103 -10.91 -22.63 12.46
C ILE A 103 -10.77 -23.94 13.24
N LYS A 104 -9.54 -24.43 13.44
CA LYS A 104 -9.27 -25.61 14.29
C LYS A 104 -9.81 -25.43 15.71
N GLU A 105 -9.69 -24.23 16.25
CA GLU A 105 -10.20 -23.90 17.57
C GLU A 105 -11.74 -23.88 17.61
N ILE A 106 -12.41 -23.30 16.60
CA ILE A 106 -13.87 -23.33 16.50
C ILE A 106 -14.37 -24.76 16.36
N GLN A 107 -13.70 -25.59 15.56
CA GLN A 107 -13.99 -27.01 15.39
C GLN A 107 -13.87 -27.75 16.74
N GLY A 108 -12.78 -27.53 17.48
CA GLY A 108 -12.55 -28.16 18.78
C GLY A 108 -13.56 -27.74 19.86
N PHE A 109 -13.91 -26.45 19.94
CA PHE A 109 -14.91 -25.96 20.89
C PHE A 109 -16.34 -26.37 20.53
N GLY A 110 -16.62 -26.48 19.24
CA GLY A 110 -17.90 -26.93 18.71
C GLY A 110 -18.09 -28.44 18.73
N ASP A 111 -17.00 -29.21 18.86
CA ASP A 111 -16.97 -30.66 18.69
C ASP A 111 -17.63 -31.07 17.35
N PHE A 112 -17.20 -30.40 16.27
CA PHE A 112 -17.75 -30.58 14.92
C PHE A 112 -16.90 -31.55 14.11
N SER A 113 -17.58 -32.46 13.39
CA SER A 113 -16.95 -33.28 12.36
C SER A 113 -16.50 -32.42 11.15
N ASP A 114 -15.56 -32.93 10.34
CA ASP A 114 -15.07 -32.20 9.15
C ASP A 114 -16.20 -31.84 8.17
N ARG A 115 -17.23 -32.69 8.09
CA ARG A 115 -18.43 -32.44 7.28
C ARG A 115 -19.26 -31.30 7.83
N GLU A 116 -19.62 -31.35 9.12
CA GLU A 116 -20.37 -30.28 9.79
C GLU A 116 -19.63 -28.95 9.72
N MET A 117 -18.30 -28.98 9.84
CA MET A 117 -17.45 -27.80 9.73
C MET A 117 -17.49 -27.19 8.32
N THR A 118 -17.53 -28.02 7.28
CA THR A 118 -17.63 -27.56 5.89
C THR A 118 -19.00 -26.92 5.62
N GLU A 119 -20.08 -27.57 6.06
CA GLU A 119 -21.45 -27.06 5.93
C GLU A 119 -21.63 -25.73 6.71
N LEU A 120 -21.15 -25.67 7.96
CA LEU A 120 -21.22 -24.47 8.79
C LEU A 120 -20.41 -23.30 8.20
N ARG A 121 -19.26 -23.57 7.56
CA ARG A 121 -18.47 -22.52 6.89
C ARG A 121 -19.14 -21.98 5.65
N GLN A 122 -19.79 -22.84 4.86
CA GLN A 122 -20.58 -22.40 3.72
C GLN A 122 -21.71 -21.47 4.18
N GLN A 123 -22.48 -21.90 5.18
CA GLN A 123 -23.54 -21.09 5.76
C GLN A 123 -23.01 -19.77 6.35
N ALA A 124 -21.88 -19.80 7.06
CA ALA A 124 -21.25 -18.58 7.58
C ALA A 124 -20.78 -17.62 6.48
N ALA A 125 -20.31 -18.13 5.34
CA ALA A 125 -19.93 -17.30 4.19
C ALA A 125 -21.15 -16.58 3.60
N GLU A 126 -22.29 -17.27 3.48
CA GLU A 126 -23.56 -16.68 3.03
C GLU A 126 -24.09 -15.65 4.04
N ILE A 127 -24.03 -15.92 5.35
CA ILE A 127 -24.37 -14.92 6.39
C ILE A 127 -23.45 -13.70 6.30
N SER A 128 -22.14 -13.92 6.14
CA SER A 128 -21.15 -12.85 6.02
C SER A 128 -21.40 -11.98 4.78
N PHE A 129 -21.83 -12.57 3.68
CA PHE A 129 -22.27 -11.84 2.49
C PHE A 129 -23.48 -10.95 2.81
N VAL A 130 -24.52 -11.48 3.46
CA VAL A 130 -25.71 -10.72 3.88
C VAL A 130 -25.31 -9.54 4.78
N PHE A 131 -24.43 -9.76 5.76
CA PHE A 131 -23.95 -8.69 6.63
C PHE A 131 -23.15 -7.63 5.87
N SER A 132 -22.28 -8.05 4.96
CA SER A 132 -21.46 -7.14 4.15
C SER A 132 -22.33 -6.28 3.23
N PHE A 133 -23.36 -6.86 2.62
CA PHE A 133 -24.36 -6.13 1.84
C PHE A 133 -25.02 -5.02 2.67
N PHE A 134 -25.63 -5.36 3.81
CA PHE A 134 -26.33 -4.36 4.62
C PHE A 134 -25.41 -3.33 5.29
N ASN A 135 -24.19 -3.71 5.62
CA ASN A 135 -23.20 -2.78 6.19
C ASN A 135 -22.59 -1.84 5.14
N GLY A 136 -22.61 -2.22 3.86
CA GLY A 136 -22.17 -1.37 2.74
C GLY A 136 -23.20 -0.34 2.29
N LEU A 137 -24.46 -0.45 2.74
CA LEU A 137 -25.52 0.50 2.40
C LEU A 137 -25.43 1.78 3.24
N ASP A 138 -25.84 2.90 2.64
CA ASP A 138 -26.07 4.12 3.40
C ASP A 138 -27.19 3.94 4.43
N TYR A 139 -27.19 4.80 5.46
CA TYR A 139 -28.11 4.70 6.58
C TYR A 139 -29.59 4.69 6.15
N ALA A 140 -29.97 5.50 5.16
CA ALA A 140 -31.35 5.62 4.72
C ALA A 140 -31.83 4.35 3.99
N LYS A 141 -31.01 3.83 3.06
CA LYS A 141 -31.27 2.59 2.33
C LYS A 141 -31.34 1.41 3.28
N ARG A 142 -30.34 1.26 4.16
CA ARG A 142 -30.31 0.21 5.19
C ARG A 142 -31.56 0.24 6.06
N ARG A 143 -31.94 1.42 6.57
CA ARG A 143 -33.11 1.57 7.43
C ARG A 143 -34.42 1.26 6.70
N SER A 144 -34.51 1.58 5.41
CA SER A 144 -35.70 1.26 4.61
C SER A 144 -35.90 -0.25 4.43
N MET A 145 -34.82 -1.03 4.39
CA MET A 145 -34.84 -2.48 4.18
C MET A 145 -34.99 -3.29 5.47
N ILE A 146 -34.19 -2.99 6.50
CA ILE A 146 -34.07 -3.82 7.71
C ILE A 146 -34.27 -3.04 9.02
N HIS A 147 -34.74 -1.80 8.92
CA HIS A 147 -34.96 -0.90 10.07
C HIS A 147 -33.70 -0.72 10.92
N THR A 148 -33.70 -1.21 12.16
CA THR A 148 -32.62 -1.11 13.15
C THR A 148 -31.95 -2.45 13.43
N ALA A 149 -32.23 -3.48 12.63
CA ALA A 149 -31.64 -4.80 12.81
C ALA A 149 -30.13 -4.79 12.54
N THR A 150 -29.39 -5.51 13.38
CA THR A 150 -27.93 -5.65 13.30
C THR A 150 -27.53 -7.10 13.56
N GLY A 151 -26.40 -7.52 12.99
CA GLY A 151 -25.87 -8.87 13.14
C GLY A 151 -26.90 -9.95 12.82
N MET A 152 -26.98 -10.99 13.66
CA MET A 152 -27.96 -12.08 13.50
C MET A 152 -29.43 -11.61 13.55
N GLY A 153 -29.69 -10.43 14.10
CA GLY A 153 -31.02 -9.80 14.08
C GLY A 153 -31.51 -9.47 12.67
N ILE A 154 -30.60 -9.30 11.70
CA ILE A 154 -30.94 -9.09 10.28
C ILE A 154 -31.65 -10.33 9.73
N LEU A 155 -31.05 -11.51 9.92
CA LEU A 155 -31.61 -12.78 9.44
C LEU A 155 -32.94 -13.07 10.14
N ASN A 156 -33.02 -12.85 11.44
CA ASN A 156 -34.28 -13.01 12.18
C ASN A 156 -35.40 -12.11 11.64
N ARG A 157 -35.07 -10.88 11.22
CA ARG A 157 -36.04 -9.98 10.59
C ARG A 157 -36.44 -10.47 9.20
N LEU A 158 -35.49 -10.87 8.37
CA LEU A 158 -35.76 -11.39 7.02
C LEU A 158 -36.57 -12.68 7.03
N ARG A 159 -36.51 -13.46 8.12
CA ARG A 159 -37.35 -14.64 8.32
C ARG A 159 -38.82 -14.30 8.65
N THR A 160 -39.11 -13.08 9.09
CA THR A 160 -40.50 -12.66 9.33
C THR A 160 -41.18 -12.24 8.02
N PRO A 161 -42.46 -12.58 7.78
CA PRO A 161 -43.14 -12.21 6.54
C PRO A 161 -43.15 -10.69 6.32
N VAL A 162 -43.34 -9.90 7.38
CA VAL A 162 -43.28 -8.44 7.36
C VAL A 162 -41.88 -7.92 6.97
N GLY A 163 -40.83 -8.51 7.54
CA GLY A 163 -39.46 -8.12 7.23
C GLY A 163 -39.05 -8.49 5.80
N ARG A 164 -39.55 -9.63 5.30
CA ARG A 164 -39.29 -10.10 3.93
C ARG A 164 -39.96 -9.23 2.89
N GLU A 165 -41.26 -8.95 3.05
CA GLU A 165 -42.01 -8.07 2.16
C GLU A 165 -41.40 -6.66 2.12
N GLN A 166 -40.99 -6.14 3.28
CA GLN A 166 -40.32 -4.83 3.36
C GLN A 166 -38.98 -4.82 2.59
N PHE A 167 -38.17 -5.87 2.73
CA PHE A 167 -36.90 -6.00 2.02
C PHE A 167 -37.10 -6.05 0.51
N GLU A 168 -37.99 -6.92 0.03
CA GLU A 168 -38.28 -7.09 -1.40
C GLU A 168 -38.87 -5.81 -2.02
N THR A 169 -39.79 -5.16 -1.32
CA THR A 169 -40.38 -3.88 -1.76
C THR A 169 -39.32 -2.78 -1.86
N ALA A 170 -38.42 -2.69 -0.88
CA ALA A 170 -37.34 -1.72 -0.88
C ALA A 170 -36.31 -2.02 -1.99
N LEU A 171 -35.98 -3.29 -2.23
CA LEU A 171 -35.07 -3.73 -3.29
C LEU A 171 -35.64 -3.39 -4.68
N ALA A 172 -36.92 -3.68 -4.92
CA ALA A 172 -37.61 -3.36 -6.17
C ALA A 172 -37.67 -1.84 -6.43
N ARG A 173 -37.75 -1.02 -5.37
CA ARG A 173 -37.80 0.44 -5.48
C ARG A 173 -36.43 1.06 -5.78
N ILE A 174 -35.34 0.49 -5.26
CA ILE A 174 -34.00 1.10 -5.32
C ILE A 174 -33.17 0.46 -6.42
N ARG A 175 -33.31 0.95 -7.66
CA ARG A 175 -32.57 0.45 -8.85
C ARG A 175 -31.04 0.49 -8.76
N SER A 176 -30.48 1.21 -7.79
CA SER A 176 -29.02 1.30 -7.59
C SER A 176 -28.45 0.19 -6.71
N VAL A 177 -29.30 -0.60 -6.06
CA VAL A 177 -28.88 -1.66 -5.13
C VAL A 177 -29.23 -3.01 -5.74
N HIS A 178 -28.22 -3.87 -5.84
CA HIS A 178 -28.35 -5.24 -6.34
C HIS A 178 -27.98 -6.19 -5.21
N PHE A 179 -28.83 -7.19 -4.96
CA PHE A 179 -28.59 -8.23 -3.96
C PHE A 179 -28.26 -9.52 -4.71
N ASP A 180 -26.97 -9.87 -4.74
CA ASP A 180 -26.45 -10.91 -5.63
C ASP A 180 -26.54 -12.34 -5.05
N LEU A 181 -27.43 -12.58 -4.08
CA LEU A 181 -27.73 -13.91 -3.57
C LEU A 181 -29.11 -14.36 -4.10
N PRO A 182 -29.20 -15.50 -4.81
CA PRO A 182 -30.47 -16.03 -5.31
C PRO A 182 -31.50 -16.25 -4.20
N ASP A 183 -32.78 -16.03 -4.51
CA ASP A 183 -33.87 -16.17 -3.52
C ASP A 183 -33.91 -17.57 -2.90
N GLU A 184 -33.69 -18.63 -3.69
CA GLU A 184 -33.63 -20.02 -3.22
C GLU A 184 -32.50 -20.23 -2.19
N GLN A 185 -31.34 -19.61 -2.40
CA GLN A 185 -30.22 -19.66 -1.46
C GLN A 185 -30.51 -18.83 -0.21
N LEU A 186 -31.13 -17.67 -0.36
CA LEU A 186 -31.53 -16.83 0.77
C LEU A 186 -32.57 -17.55 1.64
N ASP A 187 -33.54 -18.25 1.05
CA ASP A 187 -34.58 -18.96 1.78
C ASP A 187 -34.00 -20.17 2.52
N ALA A 188 -33.14 -20.96 1.87
CA ALA A 188 -32.40 -22.05 2.50
C ALA A 188 -31.53 -21.55 3.68
N LEU A 189 -30.88 -20.39 3.52
CA LEU A 189 -30.09 -19.76 4.60
C LEU A 189 -30.96 -19.33 5.78
N LEU A 190 -32.13 -18.74 5.52
CA LEU A 190 -33.05 -18.29 6.56
C LEU A 190 -33.68 -19.46 7.33
N GLU A 191 -33.96 -20.56 6.65
CA GLU A 191 -34.40 -21.83 7.27
C GLU A 191 -33.30 -22.46 8.13
N ALA A 192 -32.04 -22.44 7.68
CA ALA A 192 -30.90 -22.97 8.42
C ALA A 192 -30.46 -22.07 9.59
N THR A 193 -30.83 -20.78 9.59
CA THR A 193 -30.38 -19.77 10.56
C THR A 193 -30.55 -20.19 12.04
N PRO A 194 -31.68 -20.79 12.51
CA PRO A 194 -31.81 -21.24 13.89
C PRO A 194 -30.79 -22.31 14.27
N ALA A 195 -30.57 -23.28 13.39
CA ALA A 195 -29.62 -24.38 13.61
C ALA A 195 -28.18 -23.84 13.66
N VAL A 196 -27.81 -22.97 12.72
CA VAL A 196 -26.52 -22.27 12.71
C VAL A 196 -26.34 -21.47 13.99
N THR A 197 -27.35 -20.69 14.40
CA THR A 197 -27.29 -19.90 15.63
C THR A 197 -27.08 -20.77 16.87
N ALA A 198 -27.71 -21.95 16.93
CA ALA A 198 -27.50 -22.89 18.02
C ALA A 198 -26.07 -23.47 18.03
N GLN A 199 -25.54 -23.85 16.86
CA GLN A 199 -24.15 -24.31 16.72
C GLN A 199 -23.14 -23.22 17.12
N LEU A 200 -23.33 -21.98 16.68
CA LEU A 200 -22.47 -20.86 17.06
C LEU A 200 -22.55 -20.54 18.56
N ASN A 201 -23.73 -20.61 19.17
CA ASN A 201 -23.89 -20.46 20.62
C ASN A 201 -23.21 -21.58 21.40
N LYS A 202 -23.20 -22.83 20.88
CA LYS A 202 -22.44 -23.95 21.46
C LYS A 202 -20.95 -23.60 21.53
N VAL A 203 -20.39 -23.05 20.46
CA VAL A 203 -18.98 -22.59 20.39
C VAL A 203 -18.73 -21.47 21.40
N LEU A 204 -19.58 -20.43 21.46
CA LEU A 204 -19.42 -19.32 22.41
C LEU A 204 -19.52 -19.78 23.86
N ALA A 205 -20.42 -20.71 24.18
CA ALA A 205 -20.55 -21.30 25.51
C ALA A 205 -19.33 -22.15 25.88
N ALA A 206 -18.76 -22.90 24.94
CA ALA A 206 -17.51 -23.63 25.13
C ALA A 206 -16.31 -22.67 25.36
N ARG A 207 -16.18 -21.61 24.54
CA ARG A 207 -15.17 -20.55 24.74
C ARG A 207 -15.32 -19.88 26.10
N SER A 208 -16.54 -19.54 26.51
CA SER A 208 -16.81 -18.94 27.83
C SER A 208 -16.36 -19.85 28.98
N ARG A 209 -16.62 -21.17 28.88
CA ARG A 209 -16.14 -22.15 29.87
C ARG A 209 -14.61 -22.26 29.87
N ALA A 210 -13.97 -22.25 28.71
CA ALA A 210 -12.52 -22.28 28.56
C ALA A 210 -11.88 -21.02 29.19
N ILE A 211 -12.40 -19.84 28.89
CA ILE A 211 -11.98 -18.57 29.49
C ILE A 211 -12.14 -18.61 31.01
N ALA A 212 -13.26 -19.11 31.52
CA ALA A 212 -13.48 -19.26 32.96
C ALA A 212 -12.54 -20.29 33.62
N ALA A 213 -12.02 -21.27 32.87
CA ALA A 213 -10.98 -22.18 33.35
C ALA A 213 -9.61 -21.48 33.41
N VAL A 214 -9.24 -20.73 32.38
CA VAL A 214 -7.99 -19.93 32.37
C VAL A 214 -8.02 -18.88 33.48
N ASN A 215 -9.11 -18.11 33.61
CA ASN A 215 -9.25 -17.08 34.65
C ASN A 215 -9.23 -17.63 36.08
N ARG A 216 -9.59 -18.91 36.27
CA ARG A 216 -9.47 -19.58 37.57
C ARG A 216 -8.03 -19.84 37.99
N GLU A 217 -7.08 -19.92 37.06
CA GLU A 217 -5.65 -20.02 37.36
C GLU A 217 -5.01 -18.64 37.54
N VAL A 218 -5.60 -17.58 36.96
CA VAL A 218 -5.13 -16.19 37.09
C VAL A 218 -5.35 -15.65 38.53
N LYS A 219 -6.41 -16.08 39.24
CA LYS A 219 -6.60 -16.01 40.73
C LYS A 219 -5.87 -14.86 41.48
N ASN A 220 -6.14 -13.61 41.09
CA ASN A 220 -5.61 -12.34 41.66
C ASN A 220 -4.28 -11.81 41.09
N LYS A 221 -3.70 -12.45 40.08
CA LYS A 221 -2.59 -11.89 39.29
C LYS A 221 -3.14 -11.08 38.12
N ASP A 222 -2.35 -10.11 37.67
CA ASP A 222 -2.62 -9.43 36.40
C ASP A 222 -2.49 -10.47 35.26
N LEU A 223 -3.47 -10.53 34.35
CA LEU A 223 -3.42 -11.41 33.18
C LEU A 223 -2.15 -11.16 32.37
N LEU A 224 -1.68 -9.91 32.31
CA LEU A 224 -0.44 -9.57 31.64
C LEU A 224 0.77 -10.26 32.27
N ALA A 225 0.83 -10.31 33.60
CA ALA A 225 1.89 -11.01 34.33
C ALA A 225 1.83 -12.53 34.12
N CYS A 226 0.62 -13.11 34.00
CA CYS A 226 0.46 -14.51 33.62
C CYS A 226 0.93 -14.78 32.18
N LEU A 227 0.63 -13.88 31.25
CA LEU A 227 1.08 -13.98 29.86
C LEU A 227 2.59 -13.84 29.69
N ALA A 228 3.30 -13.22 30.64
CA ALA A 228 4.77 -13.22 30.66
C ALA A 228 5.36 -14.63 30.92
N ASP A 229 4.58 -15.53 31.54
CA ASP A 229 4.91 -16.95 31.74
C ASP A 229 4.27 -17.86 30.67
N ALA A 230 3.84 -17.29 29.54
CA ALA A 230 3.16 -18.04 28.49
C ALA A 230 4.03 -19.13 27.84
N ASP A 231 5.35 -19.02 27.88
CA ASP A 231 6.29 -20.03 27.37
C ASP A 231 6.44 -21.25 28.29
N HIS A 232 5.84 -21.20 29.48
CA HIS A 232 5.94 -22.25 30.47
C HIS A 232 4.53 -22.65 30.96
N ARG A 233 4.28 -22.57 32.26
CA ARG A 233 3.11 -23.13 32.92
C ARG A 233 1.83 -22.48 32.42
N PHE A 234 1.82 -21.17 32.20
CA PHE A 234 0.60 -20.50 31.74
C PHE A 234 0.23 -20.89 30.30
N GLY A 235 1.21 -21.17 29.43
CA GLY A 235 0.97 -21.72 28.11
C GLY A 235 0.30 -23.09 28.14
N ASP A 236 0.70 -23.96 29.06
CA ASP A 236 0.05 -25.26 29.30
C ASP A 236 -1.41 -25.09 29.71
N VAL A 237 -1.72 -24.12 30.58
CA VAL A 237 -3.09 -23.82 31.02
C VAL A 237 -3.97 -23.38 29.83
N ILE A 238 -3.45 -22.52 28.96
CA ILE A 238 -4.17 -22.07 27.76
C ILE A 238 -4.46 -23.27 26.83
N ARG A 239 -3.47 -24.14 26.60
CA ARG A 239 -3.65 -25.35 25.79
C ARG A 239 -4.64 -26.34 26.40
N GLN A 240 -4.56 -26.58 27.71
CA GLN A 240 -5.49 -27.45 28.43
C GLN A 240 -6.93 -26.92 28.41
N ALA A 241 -7.12 -25.60 28.33
CA ALA A 241 -8.43 -25.00 28.16
C ALA A 241 -9.02 -25.16 26.74
N GLY A 242 -8.26 -25.71 25.78
CA GLY A 242 -8.70 -26.01 24.42
C GLY A 242 -8.34 -24.96 23.37
N PHE A 243 -7.58 -23.93 23.73
CA PHE A 243 -7.11 -22.94 22.75
C PHE A 243 -5.93 -23.48 21.92
N VAL A 244 -5.91 -23.16 20.63
CA VAL A 244 -4.79 -23.51 19.75
C VAL A 244 -3.64 -22.52 20.00
N PHE A 245 -2.71 -22.91 20.88
CA PHE A 245 -1.61 -22.08 21.37
C PHE A 245 -0.26 -22.76 21.10
N ASP A 246 0.41 -22.38 20.02
CA ASP A 246 1.69 -22.94 19.57
C ASP A 246 2.81 -22.66 20.59
N SER A 247 3.45 -23.71 21.09
CA SER A 247 4.51 -23.64 22.09
C SER A 247 5.87 -23.22 21.53
N GLU A 248 6.14 -23.43 20.23
CA GLU A 248 7.46 -23.14 19.66
C GLU A 248 7.60 -21.69 19.21
N LYS A 249 6.52 -21.10 18.68
CA LYS A 249 6.58 -19.75 18.08
C LYS A 249 5.72 -18.73 18.82
N LEU A 250 4.48 -19.09 19.13
CA LEU A 250 3.48 -18.14 19.62
C LEU A 250 3.66 -17.88 21.12
N ALA A 251 3.91 -18.93 21.91
CA ALA A 251 4.12 -18.84 23.35
C ALA A 251 5.34 -17.97 23.74
N PRO A 252 6.56 -18.18 23.18
CA PRO A 252 7.70 -17.31 23.48
C PRO A 252 7.47 -15.87 23.03
N THR A 253 6.83 -15.67 21.87
CA THR A 253 6.56 -14.33 21.33
C THR A 253 5.64 -13.54 22.27
N ILE A 254 4.58 -14.18 22.77
CA ILE A 254 3.63 -13.55 23.71
C ILE A 254 4.30 -13.30 25.06
N ALA A 255 5.10 -14.22 25.58
CA ALA A 255 5.85 -14.04 26.82
C ALA A 255 6.78 -12.82 26.77
N VAL A 256 7.56 -12.70 25.70
CA VAL A 256 8.46 -11.55 25.48
C VAL A 256 7.68 -10.24 25.34
N GLN A 257 6.55 -10.26 24.62
CA GLN A 257 5.70 -9.07 24.46
C GLN A 257 5.02 -8.65 25.76
N ALA A 258 4.53 -9.62 26.55
CA ALA A 258 3.94 -9.37 27.85
C ALA A 258 4.96 -8.76 28.80
N GLN A 259 6.16 -9.34 28.91
CA GLN A 259 7.23 -8.78 29.74
C GLN A 259 7.62 -7.38 29.28
N ARG A 260 7.77 -7.16 27.96
CA ARG A 260 8.05 -5.84 27.40
C ARG A 260 6.96 -4.82 27.78
N LEU A 261 5.68 -5.21 27.74
CA LEU A 261 4.58 -4.33 28.09
C LEU A 261 4.56 -4.01 29.60
N ILE A 262 4.84 -5.00 30.46
CA ILE A 262 5.01 -4.81 31.91
C ILE A 262 6.14 -3.80 32.18
N ASP A 263 7.32 -4.01 31.59
CA ASP A 263 8.47 -3.12 31.77
C ASP A 263 8.16 -1.71 31.26
N THR A 264 7.41 -1.60 30.16
CA THR A 264 6.99 -0.30 29.59
C THR A 264 6.04 0.42 30.54
N LEU A 265 5.02 -0.25 31.07
CA LEU A 265 4.07 0.33 32.02
C LEU A 265 4.76 0.76 33.32
N HIS A 266 5.70 -0.06 33.79
CA HIS A 266 6.51 0.27 34.96
C HIS A 266 7.37 1.51 34.72
N LEU A 267 8.03 1.58 33.57
CA LEU A 267 8.81 2.74 33.18
C LEU A 267 7.94 4.00 33.01
N GLU A 268 6.77 3.91 32.38
CA GLU A 268 5.85 5.04 32.24
C GLU A 268 5.37 5.55 33.60
N LYS A 269 5.07 4.65 34.55
CA LYS A 269 4.76 5.04 35.93
C LYS A 269 5.92 5.80 36.58
N SER A 270 7.17 5.36 36.36
CA SER A 270 8.35 6.09 36.85
C SER A 270 8.49 7.49 36.23
N MET A 271 8.00 7.69 35.01
CA MET A 271 8.04 8.98 34.31
C MET A 271 7.04 9.99 34.87
N GLU A 272 6.02 9.53 35.60
CA GLU A 272 5.08 10.39 36.32
C GLU A 272 5.70 10.98 37.59
N GLU A 273 6.74 10.34 38.13
CA GLU A 273 7.41 10.77 39.34
C GLU A 273 8.22 12.05 39.15
N ARG A 274 8.09 12.97 40.11
CA ARG A 274 8.74 14.28 40.07
C ARG A 274 10.26 14.18 39.99
N HIS A 275 10.85 13.21 40.71
CA HIS A 275 12.30 12.99 40.76
C HIS A 275 12.88 12.60 39.40
N CYS A 276 12.15 11.77 38.64
CA CYS A 276 12.55 11.34 37.30
C CYS A 276 12.43 12.50 36.30
N ARG A 277 11.35 13.28 36.36
CA ARG A 277 11.19 14.47 35.50
C ARG A 277 12.25 15.53 35.76
N GLN A 278 12.63 15.75 37.02
CA GLN A 278 13.68 16.71 37.40
C GLN A 278 15.04 16.37 36.78
N LEU A 279 15.40 15.08 36.70
CA LEU A 279 16.65 14.66 36.04
C LEU A 279 16.70 15.11 34.58
N ILE A 280 15.58 14.97 33.86
CA ILE A 280 15.49 15.34 32.46
C ILE A 280 15.45 16.86 32.30
N ALA A 281 14.69 17.55 33.16
CA ALA A 281 14.63 19.01 33.21
C ALA A 281 16.01 19.65 33.40
N GLN A 282 16.82 19.10 34.32
CA GLN A 282 18.20 19.55 34.55
C GLN A 282 19.09 19.33 33.32
N GLN A 283 18.97 18.18 32.67
CA GLN A 283 19.76 17.86 31.48
C GLN A 283 19.36 18.71 30.27
N ALA A 284 18.08 19.02 30.12
CA ALA A 284 17.52 19.79 29.00
C ALA A 284 17.49 21.31 29.25
N ASN A 285 17.85 21.76 30.46
CA ASN A 285 17.77 23.16 30.89
C ASN A 285 16.37 23.78 30.71
N ILE A 286 15.33 23.08 31.16
CA ILE A 286 13.93 23.51 31.13
C ILE A 286 13.26 23.30 32.49
N LEU A 287 12.03 23.81 32.66
CA LEU A 287 11.27 23.56 33.89
C LEU A 287 10.76 22.12 33.93
N PRO A 288 10.69 21.47 35.11
CA PRO A 288 10.13 20.12 35.24
C PRO A 288 8.68 19.97 34.74
N ALA A 289 7.92 21.05 34.69
CA ALA A 289 6.57 21.08 34.15
C ALA A 289 6.54 20.98 32.60
N ASP A 290 7.61 21.39 31.93
CA ASP A 290 7.72 21.37 30.47
C ASP A 290 8.27 20.02 29.95
N VAL A 291 8.68 19.13 30.86
CA VAL A 291 9.11 17.77 30.52
C VAL A 291 7.88 16.93 30.20
N ASN A 292 7.73 16.57 28.93
CA ASN A 292 6.70 15.65 28.47
C ASN A 292 7.24 14.20 28.37
N VAL A 293 6.33 13.22 28.40
CA VAL A 293 6.67 11.79 28.35
C VAL A 293 7.46 11.42 27.09
N ILE A 294 7.15 12.05 25.94
CA ILE A 294 7.84 11.80 24.67
C ILE A 294 9.33 12.14 24.78
N MET A 295 9.64 13.31 25.35
CA MET A 295 11.01 13.76 25.61
C MET A 295 11.73 12.78 26.54
N MET A 296 11.05 12.27 27.58
CA MET A 296 11.65 11.29 28.49
C MET A 296 12.09 10.03 27.75
N TRP A 297 11.24 9.51 26.85
CA TRP A 297 11.57 8.37 25.99
C TRP A 297 12.74 8.65 25.05
N ASP A 298 12.85 9.86 24.49
CA ASP A 298 13.94 10.22 23.59
C ASP A 298 15.31 10.23 24.28
N TYR A 299 15.37 10.70 25.53
CA TYR A 299 16.59 10.68 26.32
C TYR A 299 17.03 9.26 26.71
N LEU A 300 16.09 8.33 26.87
CA LEU A 300 16.38 6.93 27.22
C LEU A 300 16.99 6.10 26.08
N ASP A 301 17.07 6.63 24.86
CA ASP A 301 17.75 5.96 23.73
C ASP A 301 19.29 5.92 23.92
N SER A 302 19.82 6.73 24.84
CA SER A 302 21.24 6.74 25.21
C SER A 302 21.51 5.86 26.42
N GLY A 303 22.37 4.86 26.27
CA GLY A 303 22.74 3.94 27.37
C GLY A 303 23.32 4.65 28.60
N ARG A 304 24.11 5.71 28.40
CA ARG A 304 24.65 6.51 29.52
C ARG A 304 23.55 7.25 30.29
N PHE A 305 22.53 7.73 29.58
CA PHE A 305 21.41 8.40 30.22
C PHE A 305 20.49 7.39 30.92
N ALA A 306 20.21 6.26 30.27
CA ALA A 306 19.44 5.17 30.85
C ALA A 306 20.02 4.68 32.18
N GLY A 307 21.34 4.53 32.29
CA GLY A 307 21.99 4.19 33.57
C GLY A 307 21.73 5.22 34.68
N ARG A 308 21.93 6.52 34.38
CA ARG A 308 21.62 7.61 35.34
C ARG A 308 20.15 7.67 35.71
N TYR A 309 19.26 7.35 34.76
CA TYR A 309 17.83 7.30 35.00
C TYR A 309 17.47 6.17 35.97
N LEU A 310 18.06 4.97 35.80
CA LEU A 310 17.88 3.85 36.74
C LEU A 310 18.39 4.16 38.14
N GLU A 311 19.57 4.77 38.27
CA GLU A 311 20.08 5.22 39.57
C GLU A 311 19.11 6.19 40.24
N ARG A 312 18.52 7.11 39.46
CA ARG A 312 17.52 8.05 39.97
C ARG A 312 16.24 7.32 40.42
N MET A 313 15.75 6.35 39.64
CA MET A 313 14.60 5.53 40.01
C MET A 313 14.84 4.80 41.34
N ALA A 314 16.00 4.13 41.45
CA ALA A 314 16.38 3.41 42.67
C ALA A 314 16.47 4.35 43.88
N SER A 315 17.06 5.55 43.71
CA SER A 315 17.14 6.56 44.77
C SER A 315 15.79 7.12 45.22
N ALA A 316 14.78 7.08 44.34
CA ALA A 316 13.42 7.51 44.63
C ALA A 316 12.57 6.42 45.29
N GLY A 317 13.14 5.24 45.57
CA GLY A 317 12.43 4.10 46.14
C GLY A 317 11.49 3.40 45.15
N LEU A 318 11.68 3.62 43.84
CA LEU A 318 10.92 2.92 42.82
C LEU A 318 11.51 1.52 42.61
N ASP A 319 10.63 0.59 42.26
CA ASP A 319 11.04 -0.75 41.90
C ASP A 319 11.84 -0.70 40.57
N VAL A 320 13.01 -1.34 40.57
CA VAL A 320 13.90 -1.44 39.40
C VAL A 320 14.21 -2.90 39.07
N THR A 321 13.49 -3.84 39.71
CA THR A 321 13.71 -5.28 39.48
C THR A 321 13.47 -5.63 38.00
N GLY A 322 14.42 -6.35 37.41
CA GLY A 322 14.37 -6.74 35.99
C GLY A 322 14.67 -5.62 34.98
N LEU A 323 14.99 -4.40 35.44
CA LEU A 323 15.37 -3.28 34.58
C LEU A 323 16.88 -3.03 34.65
N ASP A 324 17.53 -3.05 33.49
CA ASP A 324 18.91 -2.58 33.30
C ASP A 324 18.97 -1.50 32.20
N ALA A 325 20.13 -0.86 32.05
CA ALA A 325 20.29 0.25 31.13
C ALA A 325 20.05 -0.18 29.67
N GLU A 326 20.47 -1.40 29.31
CA GLU A 326 20.26 -1.97 27.99
C GLU A 326 18.77 -2.23 27.71
N ARG A 327 18.03 -2.72 28.72
CA ARG A 327 16.59 -2.93 28.65
C ARG A 327 15.87 -1.62 28.43
N LEU A 328 16.18 -0.56 29.18
CA LEU A 328 15.58 0.77 28.97
C LEU A 328 15.81 1.30 27.55
N VAL A 329 17.04 1.17 27.03
CA VAL A 329 17.35 1.54 25.65
C VAL A 329 16.54 0.69 24.66
N SER A 330 16.42 -0.61 24.89
CA SER A 330 15.65 -1.52 24.04
C SER A 330 14.16 -1.17 24.01
N LEU A 331 13.59 -0.74 25.15
CA LEU A 331 12.20 -0.28 25.26
C LEU A 331 12.01 1.04 24.51
N ALA A 332 12.92 2.00 24.69
CA ALA A 332 12.88 3.29 23.99
C ALA A 332 12.95 3.12 22.46
N ARG A 333 13.88 2.28 21.98
CA ARG A 333 14.00 1.95 20.55
C ARG A 333 12.76 1.21 20.04
N GLY A 334 12.25 0.23 20.79
CA GLY A 334 11.02 -0.48 20.44
C GLY A 334 9.80 0.45 20.31
N ARG A 335 9.69 1.47 21.17
CA ARG A 335 8.65 2.50 21.07
C ARG A 335 8.80 3.33 19.79
N LYS A 336 10.01 3.82 19.49
CA LYS A 336 10.30 4.58 18.26
C LYS A 336 9.99 3.76 17.01
N GLU A 337 10.36 2.49 17.01
CA GLU A 337 10.09 1.54 15.93
C GLU A 337 8.58 1.31 15.74
N ASN A 338 7.83 1.09 16.82
CA ASN A 338 6.37 0.97 16.77
C ASN A 338 5.69 2.26 16.28
N ALA A 339 6.19 3.43 16.68
CA ALA A 339 5.70 4.71 16.19
C ALA A 339 5.95 4.86 14.67
N ALA A 340 7.14 4.48 14.20
CA ALA A 340 7.49 4.49 12.79
C ALA A 340 6.66 3.48 11.97
N LEU A 341 6.38 2.28 12.51
CA LEU A 341 5.49 1.30 11.90
C LEU A 341 4.05 1.82 11.78
N ASN A 342 3.51 2.44 12.84
CA ASN A 342 2.18 3.03 12.80
C ASN A 342 2.09 4.20 11.80
N MET A 343 3.14 5.02 11.70
CA MET A 343 3.23 6.06 10.68
C MET A 343 3.27 5.46 9.27
N ALA A 344 4.10 4.42 9.05
CA ALA A 344 4.18 3.72 7.77
C ALA A 344 2.81 3.13 7.39
N ALA A 345 2.11 2.49 8.32
CA ALA A 345 0.78 1.93 8.09
C ALA A 345 -0.24 2.96 7.61
N ARG A 346 -0.21 4.17 8.19
CA ARG A 346 -1.06 5.30 7.79
C ARG A 346 -0.73 5.79 6.37
N LEU A 347 0.55 5.86 6.02
CA LEU A 347 0.99 6.28 4.69
C LEU A 347 0.73 5.23 3.60
N THR A 348 0.54 3.97 3.98
CA THR A 348 0.31 2.86 3.05
C THR A 348 -1.15 2.39 2.97
N VAL A 349 -2.11 3.11 3.57
CA VAL A 349 -3.54 2.70 3.55
C VAL A 349 -4.07 2.51 2.12
N ASP A 350 -3.61 3.33 1.18
CA ASP A 350 -4.01 3.27 -0.23
C ASP A 350 -3.05 2.46 -1.11
N ALA A 351 -2.04 1.83 -0.52
CA ALA A 351 -1.06 1.05 -1.27
C ALA A 351 -1.72 -0.17 -1.93
N GLY A 352 -1.53 -0.33 -3.24
CA GLY A 352 -2.07 -1.46 -4.01
C GLY A 352 -3.54 -1.34 -4.42
N ARG A 353 -4.21 -0.20 -4.14
CA ARG A 353 -5.54 0.10 -4.70
C ARG A 353 -5.42 0.75 -6.08
N GLY A 354 -6.36 0.45 -6.97
CA GLY A 354 -6.45 1.05 -8.31
C GLY A 354 -5.66 0.32 -9.40
N PHE A 355 -5.71 0.84 -10.63
CA PHE A 355 -5.07 0.23 -11.81
C PHE A 355 -3.55 0.25 -11.68
N LEU A 356 -2.90 -0.91 -11.88
CA LEU A 356 -1.44 -1.11 -11.70
C LEU A 356 -0.91 -0.73 -10.30
N GLY A 357 -1.77 -0.69 -9.27
CA GLY A 357 -1.39 -0.22 -7.93
C GLY A 357 -1.21 1.29 -7.84
N LEU A 358 -1.61 2.04 -8.87
CA LEU A 358 -1.71 3.49 -8.84
C LEU A 358 -3.11 3.87 -8.34
N GLY A 359 -3.18 4.68 -7.28
CA GLY A 359 -4.45 5.23 -6.84
C GLY A 359 -5.12 6.00 -7.98
N GLU A 360 -6.45 5.96 -8.05
CA GLU A 360 -7.24 6.50 -9.18
C GLU A 360 -6.85 7.95 -9.55
N ARG A 361 -6.61 8.78 -8.52
CA ARG A 361 -6.16 10.17 -8.70
C ARG A 361 -4.79 10.28 -9.36
N LEU A 362 -3.84 9.42 -8.99
CA LEU A 362 -2.49 9.41 -9.55
C LEU A 362 -2.48 8.85 -10.98
N ALA A 363 -3.28 7.80 -11.24
CA ALA A 363 -3.46 7.26 -12.58
C ALA A 363 -4.03 8.32 -13.54
N TRP A 364 -5.01 9.11 -13.07
CA TRP A 364 -5.56 10.22 -13.86
C TRP A 364 -4.53 11.32 -14.14
N LEU A 365 -3.76 11.75 -13.14
CA LEU A 365 -2.69 12.73 -13.31
C LEU A 365 -1.62 12.25 -14.29
N LEU A 366 -1.24 10.97 -14.20
CA LEU A 366 -0.29 10.35 -15.13
C LEU A 366 -0.82 10.34 -16.56
N PHE A 367 -2.09 9.96 -16.75
CA PHE A 367 -2.74 9.95 -18.05
C PHE A 367 -2.76 11.34 -18.71
N VAL A 368 -3.18 12.36 -17.98
CA VAL A 368 -3.20 13.75 -18.49
C VAL A 368 -1.78 14.23 -18.79
N SER A 369 -0.81 13.93 -17.94
CA SER A 369 0.60 14.29 -18.16
C SER A 369 1.17 13.64 -19.43
N MET A 370 0.90 12.35 -19.66
CA MET A 370 1.32 11.64 -20.86
C MET A 370 0.68 12.22 -22.13
N LEU A 371 -0.59 12.63 -22.08
CA LEU A 371 -1.25 13.30 -23.21
C LEU A 371 -0.57 14.62 -23.58
N VAL A 372 -0.30 15.48 -22.60
CA VAL A 372 0.37 16.77 -22.83
C VAL A 372 1.77 16.54 -23.41
N CYS A 373 2.51 15.54 -22.91
CA CYS A 373 3.83 15.18 -23.44
C CYS A 373 3.74 14.66 -24.88
N GLY A 374 2.75 13.81 -25.19
CA GLY A 374 2.50 13.31 -26.54
C GLY A 374 2.24 14.42 -27.55
N ILE A 375 1.45 15.44 -27.17
CA ILE A 375 1.22 16.64 -28.01
C ILE A 375 2.54 17.40 -28.23
N GLY A 376 3.35 17.58 -27.18
CA GLY A 376 4.66 18.22 -27.28
C GLY A 376 5.61 17.51 -28.24
N ILE A 377 5.70 16.19 -28.15
CA ILE A 377 6.51 15.35 -29.05
C ILE A 377 5.99 15.45 -30.49
N THR A 378 4.66 15.37 -30.67
CA THR A 378 4.02 15.48 -31.99
C THR A 378 4.36 16.81 -32.66
N ASN A 379 4.29 17.91 -31.92
CA ASN A 379 4.61 19.24 -32.44
C ASN A 379 6.09 19.37 -32.81
N ALA A 380 6.99 18.88 -31.96
CA ALA A 380 8.43 18.89 -32.25
C ALA A 380 8.77 18.04 -33.49
N MET A 381 8.11 16.88 -33.65
CA MET A 381 8.27 16.02 -34.82
C MET A 381 7.70 16.64 -36.08
N MET A 382 6.55 17.33 -36.00
CA MET A 382 6.00 18.07 -37.14
C MET A 382 6.99 19.11 -37.67
N MET A 383 7.67 19.83 -36.76
CA MET A 383 8.72 20.78 -37.12
C MET A 383 9.94 20.10 -37.75
N SER A 384 10.33 18.90 -37.27
CA SER A 384 11.42 18.10 -37.84
C SER A 384 11.13 17.67 -39.28
N VAL A 385 9.88 17.29 -39.57
CA VAL A 385 9.44 16.91 -40.91
C VAL A 385 9.53 18.06 -41.89
N THR A 386 9.10 19.26 -41.49
CA THR A 386 9.14 20.45 -42.36
C THR A 386 10.56 20.92 -42.68
N GLU A 387 11.54 20.67 -41.82
CA GLU A 387 12.93 21.02 -42.11
C GLU A 387 13.61 20.05 -43.06
N ARG A 388 13.29 18.76 -42.95
CA ARG A 388 13.82 17.72 -43.83
C ARG A 388 12.98 17.58 -45.11
N PHE A 389 12.16 18.57 -45.44
CA PHE A 389 11.24 18.53 -46.58
C PHE A 389 11.97 18.22 -47.90
N ASN A 390 13.09 18.90 -48.15
CA ASN A 390 13.90 18.69 -49.36
C ASN A 390 14.59 17.32 -49.39
N GLU A 391 15.02 16.82 -48.23
CA GLU A 391 15.61 15.48 -48.10
C GLU A 391 14.55 14.38 -48.36
N ILE A 392 13.35 14.54 -47.81
CA ILE A 392 12.22 13.62 -48.05
C ILE A 392 11.83 13.62 -49.53
N ALA A 393 11.75 14.81 -50.15
CA ALA A 393 11.39 14.94 -51.55
C ALA A 393 12.43 14.29 -52.48
N THR A 394 13.72 14.45 -52.21
CA THR A 394 14.78 13.78 -52.97
C THR A 394 14.71 12.26 -52.82
N LEU A 395 14.49 11.74 -51.61
CA LEU A 395 14.28 10.30 -51.38
C LEU A 395 13.07 9.77 -52.17
N LYS A 396 11.96 10.52 -52.20
CA LYS A 396 10.77 10.14 -52.99
C LYS A 396 11.02 10.16 -54.49
N CYS A 397 11.77 11.15 -55.00
CA CYS A 397 12.18 11.20 -56.41
C CYS A 397 13.06 10.01 -56.80
N LEU A 398 13.83 9.46 -55.85
CA LEU A 398 14.63 8.24 -56.01
C LEU A 398 13.80 6.94 -55.87
N GLY A 399 12.50 7.02 -55.62
CA GLY A 399 11.59 5.87 -55.52
C GLY A 399 11.37 5.33 -54.11
N ALA A 400 11.69 6.07 -53.05
CA ALA A 400 11.38 5.66 -51.69
C ALA A 400 9.86 5.55 -51.47
N LEU A 401 9.41 4.43 -50.89
CA LEU A 401 8.01 4.22 -50.55
C LEU A 401 7.59 5.05 -49.33
N ASP A 402 6.32 5.45 -49.28
CA ASP A 402 5.74 6.16 -48.13
C ASP A 402 5.97 5.42 -46.80
N GLY A 403 5.89 4.08 -46.82
CA GLY A 403 6.16 3.24 -45.65
C GLY A 403 7.61 3.30 -45.16
N PHE A 404 8.58 3.48 -46.06
CA PHE A 404 10.00 3.64 -45.70
C PHE A 404 10.23 4.95 -44.96
N ILE A 405 9.66 6.06 -45.46
CA ILE A 405 9.76 7.38 -44.84
C ILE A 405 9.08 7.37 -43.46
N MET A 406 7.90 6.75 -43.36
CA MET A 406 7.20 6.61 -42.09
C MET A 406 8.03 5.82 -41.07
N LEU A 407 8.60 4.68 -41.46
CA LEU A 407 9.42 3.85 -40.59
C LEU A 407 10.68 4.59 -40.11
N MET A 408 11.32 5.37 -40.99
CA MET A 408 12.51 6.16 -40.66
C MET A 408 12.23 7.15 -39.51
N PHE A 409 11.15 7.93 -39.59
CA PHE A 409 10.80 8.89 -38.55
C PHE A 409 10.30 8.24 -37.26
N VAL A 410 9.58 7.12 -37.36
CA VAL A 410 9.16 6.34 -36.18
C VAL A 410 10.39 5.77 -35.47
N LEU A 411 11.36 5.21 -36.20
CA LEU A 411 12.61 4.70 -35.62
C LEU A 411 13.43 5.82 -34.98
N GLU A 412 13.54 6.99 -35.62
CA GLU A 412 14.20 8.16 -35.02
C GLU A 412 13.55 8.55 -33.69
N SER A 413 12.22 8.56 -33.65
CA SER A 413 11.46 8.84 -32.43
C SER A 413 11.63 7.74 -31.37
N CYS A 414 11.74 6.47 -31.77
CA CYS A 414 12.06 5.37 -30.86
C CYS A 414 13.44 5.55 -30.22
N PHE A 415 14.46 5.96 -30.99
CA PHE A 415 15.79 6.24 -30.42
C PHE A 415 15.75 7.39 -29.42
N MET A 416 15.04 8.48 -29.74
CA MET A 416 14.81 9.57 -28.78
C MET A 416 14.04 9.09 -27.54
N GLY A 417 13.07 8.19 -27.72
CA GLY A 417 12.29 7.53 -26.67
C GLY A 417 13.14 6.67 -25.74
N ILE A 418 14.08 5.89 -26.28
CA ILE A 418 15.00 5.06 -25.49
C ILE A 418 15.94 5.95 -24.67
N VAL A 419 16.57 6.94 -25.30
CA VAL A 419 17.51 7.84 -24.62
C VAL A 419 16.80 8.68 -23.56
N GLY A 420 15.70 9.34 -23.93
CA GLY A 420 14.91 10.14 -23.00
C GLY A 420 14.26 9.30 -21.91
N GLY A 421 13.82 8.08 -22.26
CA GLY A 421 13.26 7.13 -21.32
C GLY A 421 14.29 6.63 -20.30
N ALA A 422 15.51 6.33 -20.73
CA ALA A 422 16.58 5.88 -19.83
C ALA A 422 16.98 6.98 -18.85
N ILE A 423 17.22 8.20 -19.35
CA ILE A 423 17.57 9.36 -18.51
C ILE A 423 16.40 9.71 -17.57
N GLY A 424 15.17 9.73 -18.09
CA GLY A 424 13.96 9.99 -17.32
C GLY A 424 13.75 8.95 -16.21
N ALA A 425 13.86 7.65 -16.52
CA ALA A 425 13.72 6.58 -15.55
C ALA A 425 14.80 6.67 -14.45
N PHE A 426 16.03 7.01 -14.82
CA PHE A 426 17.10 7.19 -13.82
C PHE A 426 16.81 8.36 -12.87
N ILE A 427 16.48 9.53 -13.41
CA ILE A 427 16.18 10.74 -12.62
C ILE A 427 14.92 10.52 -11.77
N GLY A 428 13.84 10.01 -12.36
CA GLY A 428 12.58 9.74 -11.67
C GLY A 428 12.73 8.70 -10.57
N GLY A 429 13.57 7.68 -10.79
CA GLY A 429 13.93 6.69 -9.78
C GLY A 429 14.65 7.31 -8.58
N ILE A 430 15.66 8.15 -8.82
CA ILE A 430 16.39 8.84 -7.73
C ILE A 430 15.45 9.76 -6.93
N ILE A 431 14.62 10.55 -7.62
CA ILE A 431 13.66 11.45 -6.96
C ILE A 431 12.66 10.65 -6.13
N GLY A 432 12.11 9.56 -6.70
CA GLY A 432 11.17 8.67 -6.02
C GLY A 432 11.78 8.03 -4.77
N LEU A 433 13.00 7.49 -4.89
CA LEU A 433 13.76 6.92 -3.78
C LEU A 433 14.02 7.96 -2.67
N GLY A 434 14.48 9.16 -3.03
CA GLY A 434 14.74 10.23 -2.07
C GLY A 434 13.48 10.67 -1.31
N ARG A 435 12.35 10.82 -2.00
CA ARG A 435 11.05 11.14 -1.38
C ARG A 435 10.61 10.06 -0.41
N MET A 436 10.71 8.79 -0.81
CA MET A 436 10.29 7.67 0.03
C MET A 436 11.21 7.46 1.22
N MET A 437 12.51 7.69 1.06
CA MET A 437 13.48 7.69 2.16
C MET A 437 13.14 8.76 3.21
N ALA A 438 12.80 9.98 2.77
CA ALA A 438 12.36 11.04 3.67
C ALA A 438 11.03 10.71 4.37
N ALA A 439 10.11 10.01 3.69
CA ALA A 439 8.79 9.66 4.23
C ALA A 439 8.81 8.50 5.24
N PHE A 440 9.65 7.47 5.01
CA PHE A 440 9.65 6.23 5.80
C PHE A 440 10.88 6.08 6.71
N GLY A 441 11.93 6.89 6.55
CA GLY A 441 13.11 6.88 7.42
C GLY A 441 13.76 5.50 7.50
N VAL A 442 13.98 4.98 8.71
CA VAL A 442 14.63 3.68 8.95
C VAL A 442 13.84 2.50 8.35
N ASN A 443 12.51 2.59 8.29
CA ASN A 443 11.67 1.54 7.72
C ASN A 443 11.80 1.42 6.19
N PHE A 444 12.35 2.44 5.53
CA PHE A 444 12.63 2.40 4.10
C PHE A 444 13.65 1.33 3.76
N PHE A 445 14.79 1.30 4.48
CA PHE A 445 15.92 0.42 4.17
C PHE A 445 15.60 -1.07 4.29
N ASN A 446 14.71 -1.44 5.22
CA ASN A 446 14.31 -2.83 5.43
C ASN A 446 13.30 -3.34 4.39
N ALA A 447 12.76 -2.46 3.54
CA ALA A 447 11.65 -2.79 2.64
C ALA A 447 11.89 -2.33 1.19
N ILE A 448 13.13 -1.99 0.79
CA ILE A 448 13.41 -1.53 -0.58
C ILE A 448 13.24 -2.70 -1.57
N PRO A 449 12.28 -2.64 -2.51
CA PRO A 449 12.11 -3.67 -3.51
C PRO A 449 13.02 -3.38 -4.72
N VAL A 450 14.32 -3.64 -4.59
CA VAL A 450 15.32 -3.32 -5.63
C VAL A 450 14.96 -3.95 -6.98
N GLY A 451 14.50 -5.20 -6.97
CA GLY A 451 14.06 -5.91 -8.17
C GLY A 451 12.87 -5.24 -8.86
N ASP A 452 11.85 -4.84 -8.10
CA ASP A 452 10.67 -4.16 -8.66
C ASP A 452 11.01 -2.77 -9.20
N ILE A 453 11.92 -2.05 -8.55
CA ILE A 453 12.39 -0.75 -9.02
C ILE A 453 13.14 -0.89 -10.34
N LEU A 454 14.02 -1.88 -10.47
CA LEU A 454 14.73 -2.16 -11.72
C LEU A 454 13.75 -2.54 -12.84
N LEU A 455 12.78 -3.40 -12.55
CA LEU A 455 11.71 -3.72 -13.49
C LEU A 455 10.90 -2.47 -13.87
N GLY A 456 10.60 -1.61 -12.90
CA GLY A 456 9.93 -0.33 -13.10
C GLY A 456 10.70 0.63 -14.01
N MET A 457 12.04 0.65 -13.93
CA MET A 457 12.88 1.41 -14.86
C MET A 457 12.74 0.87 -16.28
N VAL A 458 12.83 -0.45 -16.47
CA VAL A 458 12.67 -1.08 -17.80
C VAL A 458 11.29 -0.77 -18.38
N VAL A 459 10.23 -0.92 -17.58
CA VAL A 459 8.85 -0.62 -18.00
C VAL A 459 8.70 0.86 -18.36
N SER A 460 9.33 1.76 -17.61
CA SER A 460 9.29 3.21 -17.87
C SER A 460 9.99 3.58 -19.19
N VAL A 461 11.12 2.93 -19.51
CA VAL A 461 11.82 3.08 -20.80
C VAL A 461 10.95 2.57 -21.95
N ILE A 462 10.31 1.41 -21.79
CA ILE A 462 9.41 0.84 -22.80
C ILE A 462 8.23 1.78 -23.04
N LEU A 463 7.57 2.25 -21.97
CA LEU A 463 6.43 3.16 -22.08
C LEU A 463 6.83 4.51 -22.67
N GLY A 464 8.00 5.06 -22.32
CA GLY A 464 8.54 6.27 -22.93
C GLY A 464 8.81 6.11 -24.43
N THR A 465 9.35 4.96 -24.82
CA THR A 465 9.61 4.62 -26.22
C THR A 465 8.31 4.46 -27.00
N LEU A 466 7.32 3.77 -26.44
CA LEU A 466 5.99 3.62 -27.04
C LEU A 466 5.29 4.97 -27.18
N LEU A 467 5.36 5.83 -26.16
CA LEU A 467 4.78 7.18 -26.21
C LEU A 467 5.40 8.00 -27.35
N ALA A 468 6.72 7.97 -27.48
CA ALA A 468 7.43 8.68 -28.55
C ALA A 468 7.06 8.12 -29.93
N ALA A 469 7.00 6.79 -30.08
CA ALA A 469 6.60 6.14 -31.33
C ALA A 469 5.17 6.50 -31.74
N VAL A 470 4.21 6.44 -30.81
CA VAL A 470 2.80 6.77 -31.05
C VAL A 470 2.64 8.25 -31.41
N ALA A 471 3.31 9.16 -30.69
CA ALA A 471 3.28 10.58 -30.98
C ALA A 471 3.89 10.93 -32.36
N ALA A 472 4.84 10.12 -32.82
CA ALA A 472 5.46 10.30 -34.12
C ALA A 472 4.62 9.80 -35.31
N VAL A 473 3.60 8.97 -35.09
CA VAL A 473 2.81 8.36 -36.20
C VAL A 473 2.18 9.42 -37.09
N VAL A 474 1.48 10.40 -36.50
CA VAL A 474 0.79 11.47 -37.26
C VAL A 474 1.76 12.33 -38.09
N PRO A 475 2.84 12.89 -37.53
CA PRO A 475 3.79 13.69 -38.30
C PRO A 475 4.54 12.83 -39.33
N SER A 476 4.90 11.58 -39.01
CA SER A 476 5.56 10.66 -39.95
C SER A 476 4.66 10.32 -41.13
N TYR A 477 3.36 10.13 -40.89
CA TYR A 477 2.38 9.91 -41.95
C TYR A 477 2.21 11.14 -42.85
N LYS A 478 2.19 12.34 -42.25
CA LYS A 478 2.18 13.59 -43.02
C LYS A 478 3.45 13.71 -43.86
N ALA A 479 4.62 13.43 -43.30
CA ALA A 479 5.92 13.42 -43.99
C ALA A 479 5.92 12.46 -45.19
N ALA A 480 5.41 11.25 -44.96
CA ALA A 480 5.32 10.21 -45.96
C ALA A 480 4.37 10.57 -47.10
N ARG A 481 3.41 11.49 -46.93
CA ARG A 481 2.45 11.88 -47.99
C ARG A 481 2.77 13.21 -48.69
N LEU A 482 3.92 13.79 -48.41
CA LEU A 482 4.35 15.02 -49.06
C LEU A 482 4.59 14.79 -50.56
N ALA A 483 4.15 15.75 -51.39
CA ALA A 483 4.33 15.72 -52.83
C ALA A 483 5.73 16.26 -53.20
N PRO A 484 6.58 15.50 -53.92
CA PRO A 484 7.95 15.94 -54.23
C PRO A 484 8.01 17.25 -55.03
N MET A 485 7.00 17.52 -55.85
CA MET A 485 6.86 18.75 -56.64
C MET A 485 6.67 20.00 -55.77
N GLU A 486 6.09 19.87 -54.58
CA GLU A 486 5.90 21.02 -53.67
C GLU A 486 7.23 21.45 -53.03
N ALA A 487 8.15 20.50 -52.77
CA ALA A 487 9.48 20.79 -52.22
C ALA A 487 10.40 21.55 -53.17
N MET A 488 10.31 21.26 -54.47
CA MET A 488 11.11 21.97 -55.48
C MET A 488 10.53 23.35 -55.85
N ARG A 489 9.36 23.72 -55.34
CA ARG A 489 8.68 25.00 -55.62
C ARG A 489 8.83 26.02 -54.50
N VAL A 490 9.34 25.61 -53.33
CA VAL A 490 9.65 26.49 -52.21
C VAL A 490 11.07 27.04 -52.43
N GLU A 491 11.16 28.21 -53.04
CA GLU A 491 12.34 29.10 -52.99
C GLU A 491 12.22 30.05 -51.79
#